data_AF-A0A950YE35-F1
#
_entry.id   AF-A0A950YE35-F1
#
_cell.length_a   1.000
_cell.length_b   1.000
_cell.length_c   1.000
_cell.angle_alpha   90.00
_cell.angle_beta   90.00
_cell.angle_gamma   90.00
#
_symmetry.space_group_name_H-M   'P 1'
#
loop_
_entity.id
_entity.type
_entity.pdbx_description
1 polymer ?
#
loop_
_entity_poly.entity_id
_entity_poly.type
_entity_poly.pdbx_seq_one_letter_code
_entity_poly.pdbx_strand_id
1 'polypeptide(L)'
;MPKQQRTVRIEQRGQMAAMQQLESRSDEELEAETKNKAAAQAILGYRAAERYDAKAARAHFQRALAAARGPQERAGIRKMADASLALAERRADDLKRATERLGVEAPSNRQLRSLRFLALIAPPASAGIVARIRGILIAIVLVIAILALGFGIVYGVGQIFGGMSVQLSIFWGFVLVAIVVGVLAFYGRRRQKRAQAARADQVAARSR
;
A
#
# COMPACT_ATOMS: atom_id res chain seq x y z
N MET A 1 -46.10 1.37 3.95
CA MET A 1 -44.63 1.50 3.77
C MET A 1 -43.72 0.39 4.39
N PRO A 2 -44.18 -0.70 5.04
CA PRO A 2 -43.25 -1.68 5.65
C PRO A 2 -42.65 -2.76 4.71
N LYS A 3 -43.24 -3.01 3.53
CA LYS A 3 -42.75 -4.04 2.59
C LYS A 3 -41.44 -3.67 1.87
N GLN A 4 -41.27 -2.40 1.48
CA GLN A 4 -40.05 -1.92 0.83
C GLN A 4 -38.84 -1.98 1.77
N GLN A 5 -38.99 -1.58 3.04
CA GLN A 5 -37.90 -1.64 4.03
C GLN A 5 -37.42 -3.08 4.29
N ARG A 6 -38.32 -4.07 4.30
CA ARG A 6 -37.95 -5.49 4.44
C ARG A 6 -37.16 -5.99 3.22
N THR A 7 -37.58 -5.62 2.01
CA THR A 7 -36.92 -6.04 0.76
C THR A 7 -35.49 -5.49 0.70
N VAL A 8 -35.32 -4.22 1.06
CA VAL A 8 -34.00 -3.56 1.16
C VAL A 8 -33.07 -4.25 2.17
N ARG A 9 -33.58 -4.63 3.35
CA ARG A 9 -32.77 -5.34 4.36
C ARG A 9 -32.36 -6.75 3.91
N ILE A 10 -33.20 -7.43 3.15
CA ILE A 10 -32.91 -8.78 2.64
C ILE A 10 -31.84 -8.72 1.55
N GLU A 11 -31.94 -7.76 0.62
CA GLU A 11 -30.92 -7.54 -0.41
C GLU A 11 -29.55 -7.20 0.18
N GLN A 12 -29.50 -6.31 1.18
CA GLN A 12 -28.25 -5.95 1.86
C GLN A 12 -27.60 -7.14 2.58
N ARG A 13 -28.39 -7.98 3.27
CA ARG A 13 -27.88 -9.20 3.92
C ARG A 13 -27.36 -10.20 2.90
N GLY A 14 -28.05 -10.39 1.77
CA GLY A 14 -27.60 -11.27 0.69
C GLY A 14 -26.29 -10.82 0.06
N GLN A 15 -26.10 -9.51 -0.11
CA GLN A 15 -24.85 -8.94 -0.61
C GLN A 15 -23.68 -9.13 0.36
N MET A 16 -23.90 -8.91 1.66
CA MET A 16 -22.84 -9.14 2.66
C MET A 16 -22.45 -10.61 2.77
N ALA A 17 -23.41 -11.53 2.69
CA ALA A 17 -23.14 -12.97 2.67
C ALA A 17 -22.35 -13.37 1.40
N ALA A 18 -22.68 -12.79 0.25
CA ALA A 18 -21.95 -13.02 -0.99
C ALA A 18 -20.51 -12.49 -0.93
N MET A 19 -20.27 -11.32 -0.32
CA MET A 19 -18.91 -10.81 -0.14
C MET A 19 -18.08 -11.69 0.80
N GLN A 20 -18.64 -12.13 1.93
CA GLN A 20 -17.94 -12.99 2.89
C GLN A 20 -17.52 -14.34 2.27
N GLN A 21 -18.36 -14.93 1.40
CA GLN A 21 -18.04 -16.18 0.70
C GLN A 21 -16.96 -16.02 -0.37
N LEU A 22 -16.81 -14.80 -0.92
CA LEU A 22 -15.84 -14.50 -1.97
C LEU A 22 -14.50 -14.00 -1.40
N GLU A 23 -14.48 -13.49 -0.16
CA GLU A 23 -13.28 -12.92 0.46
C GLU A 23 -12.13 -13.94 0.62
N SER A 24 -12.44 -15.22 0.80
CA SER A 24 -11.45 -16.30 0.89
C SER A 24 -10.96 -16.83 -0.46
N ARG A 25 -11.60 -16.46 -1.57
CA ARG A 25 -11.25 -16.97 -2.90
C ARG A 25 -10.00 -16.32 -3.48
N SER A 26 -9.31 -17.04 -4.36
CA SER A 26 -8.10 -16.55 -5.04
C SER A 26 -8.44 -15.42 -6.03
N ASP A 27 -7.44 -14.60 -6.41
CA ASP A 27 -7.65 -13.52 -7.38
C ASP A 27 -8.17 -14.08 -8.74
N GLU A 28 -7.68 -15.25 -9.16
CA GLU A 28 -8.06 -15.93 -10.40
C GLU A 28 -9.52 -16.43 -10.35
N GLU A 29 -9.94 -17.02 -9.23
CA GLU A 29 -11.33 -17.45 -9.02
C GLU A 29 -12.30 -16.27 -8.98
N LEU A 30 -11.87 -15.12 -8.44
CA LEU A 30 -12.66 -13.89 -8.42
C LEU A 30 -12.82 -13.27 -9.82
N GLU A 31 -11.83 -13.41 -10.69
CA GLU A 31 -11.94 -12.95 -12.08
C GLU A 31 -12.89 -13.82 -12.91
N ALA A 32 -12.92 -15.12 -12.65
CA ALA A 32 -13.83 -16.08 -13.28
C ALA A 32 -15.28 -15.99 -12.75
N GLU A 33 -15.51 -15.33 -11.61
CA GLU A 33 -16.83 -15.24 -10.98
C GLU A 33 -17.82 -14.39 -11.80
N THR A 34 -18.89 -15.04 -12.29
CA THR A 34 -19.93 -14.40 -13.11
C THR A 34 -21.17 -14.05 -12.30
N LYS A 35 -21.52 -14.86 -11.29
CA LYS A 35 -22.79 -14.73 -10.55
C LYS A 35 -22.77 -13.54 -9.60
N ASN A 36 -21.65 -13.27 -8.95
CA ASN A 36 -21.47 -12.13 -8.04
C ASN A 36 -20.37 -11.19 -8.54
N LYS A 37 -20.34 -10.93 -9.85
CA LYS A 37 -19.29 -10.15 -10.53
C LYS A 37 -19.02 -8.78 -9.92
N ALA A 38 -20.06 -8.07 -9.47
CA ALA A 38 -19.91 -6.76 -8.82
C ALA A 38 -19.11 -6.86 -7.50
N ALA A 39 -19.45 -7.83 -6.65
CA ALA A 39 -18.75 -8.11 -5.40
C ALA A 39 -17.32 -8.61 -5.63
N ALA A 40 -17.13 -9.53 -6.60
CA ALA A 40 -15.81 -10.07 -6.92
C ALA A 40 -14.85 -8.97 -7.41
N GLN A 41 -15.29 -8.10 -8.32
CA GLN A 41 -14.50 -6.96 -8.80
C GLN A 41 -14.24 -5.92 -7.70
N ALA A 42 -15.18 -5.74 -6.77
CA ALA A 42 -14.97 -4.91 -5.58
C ALA A 42 -13.84 -5.43 -4.68
N ILE A 43 -13.78 -6.75 -4.46
CA ILE A 43 -12.72 -7.41 -3.67
C ILE A 43 -11.37 -7.28 -4.36
N LEU A 44 -11.30 -7.52 -5.67
CA LEU A 44 -10.08 -7.33 -6.47
C LEU A 44 -9.61 -5.86 -6.42
N GLY A 45 -10.55 -4.91 -6.51
CA GLY A 45 -10.26 -3.48 -6.37
C GLY A 45 -9.69 -3.13 -4.99
N TYR A 46 -10.23 -3.73 -3.93
CA TYR A 46 -9.72 -3.58 -2.56
C TYR A 46 -8.31 -4.18 -2.41
N ARG A 47 -8.08 -5.41 -2.87
CA ARG A 47 -6.76 -6.07 -2.83
C ARG A 47 -5.71 -5.32 -3.66
N ALA A 48 -6.10 -4.70 -4.77
CA ALA A 48 -5.22 -3.84 -5.55
C ALA A 48 -4.90 -2.53 -4.78
N ALA A 49 -5.86 -1.98 -4.06
CA ALA A 49 -5.66 -0.80 -3.23
C ALA A 49 -4.70 -1.06 -2.04
N GLU A 50 -4.78 -2.23 -1.41
CA GLU A 50 -3.83 -2.66 -0.37
C GLU A 50 -2.40 -2.76 -0.88
N ARG A 51 -2.24 -3.13 -2.17
CA ARG A 51 -0.96 -3.14 -2.88
C ARG A 51 -0.49 -1.75 -3.34
N TYR A 52 -1.25 -0.69 -3.02
CA TYR A 52 -1.02 0.68 -3.48
C TYR A 52 -1.07 0.86 -5.01
N ASP A 53 -1.78 -0.04 -5.73
CA ASP A 53 -2.00 0.11 -7.17
C ASP A 53 -3.32 0.85 -7.43
N ALA A 54 -3.23 2.17 -7.47
CA ALA A 54 -4.39 3.02 -7.73
C ALA A 54 -4.97 2.83 -9.14
N LYS A 55 -4.18 2.39 -10.13
CA LYS A 55 -4.66 2.23 -11.51
C LYS A 55 -5.51 0.95 -11.62
N ALA A 56 -4.98 -0.17 -11.12
CA ALA A 56 -5.72 -1.42 -11.08
C ALA A 56 -6.97 -1.30 -10.20
N ALA A 57 -6.86 -0.69 -9.01
CA ALA A 57 -7.98 -0.47 -8.12
C ALA A 57 -9.13 0.30 -8.81
N ARG A 58 -8.84 1.41 -9.48
CA ARG A 58 -9.86 2.18 -10.24
C ARG A 58 -10.53 1.33 -11.31
N ALA A 59 -9.76 0.56 -12.08
CA ALA A 59 -10.30 -0.27 -13.15
C ALA A 59 -11.26 -1.34 -12.60
N HIS A 60 -10.89 -2.01 -11.50
CA HIS A 60 -11.75 -3.00 -10.86
C HIS A 60 -13.00 -2.37 -10.23
N PHE A 61 -12.90 -1.21 -9.57
CA PHE A 61 -14.07 -0.52 -9.02
C PHE A 61 -15.02 0.01 -10.12
N GLN A 62 -14.49 0.44 -11.28
CA GLN A 62 -15.33 0.81 -12.42
C GLN A 62 -16.09 -0.40 -12.97
N ARG A 63 -15.43 -1.56 -13.11
CA ARG A 63 -16.09 -2.82 -13.50
C ARG A 63 -17.12 -3.28 -12.47
N ALA A 64 -16.82 -3.12 -11.18
CA ALA A 64 -17.75 -3.42 -10.09
C ALA A 64 -19.01 -2.55 -10.17
N LEU A 65 -18.86 -1.24 -10.39
CA LEU A 65 -19.98 -0.31 -10.55
C LEU A 65 -20.82 -0.60 -11.79
N ALA A 66 -20.19 -1.00 -12.89
CA ALA A 66 -20.88 -1.40 -14.11
C ALA A 66 -21.69 -2.69 -13.92
N ALA A 67 -21.17 -3.64 -13.15
CA ALA A 67 -21.85 -4.90 -12.84
C ALA A 67 -22.90 -4.81 -11.72
N ALA A 68 -22.94 -3.68 -10.99
CA ALA A 68 -23.83 -3.50 -9.85
C ALA A 68 -25.31 -3.43 -10.28
N ARG A 69 -26.15 -4.22 -9.62
CA ARG A 69 -27.54 -4.51 -9.98
C ARG A 69 -28.51 -3.44 -9.51
N GLY A 70 -28.17 -2.66 -8.49
CA GLY A 70 -29.07 -1.66 -7.91
C GLY A 70 -28.41 -0.35 -7.45
N PRO A 71 -29.19 0.72 -7.22
CA PRO A 71 -28.68 2.00 -6.75
C PRO A 71 -27.99 1.92 -5.39
N GLN A 72 -28.47 1.07 -4.49
CA GLN A 72 -27.89 0.90 -3.15
C GLN A 72 -26.54 0.20 -3.19
N GLU A 73 -26.41 -0.85 -4.02
CA GLU A 73 -25.15 -1.56 -4.25
C GLU A 73 -24.11 -0.62 -4.87
N ARG A 74 -24.52 0.18 -5.86
CA ARG A 74 -23.67 1.24 -6.45
C ARG A 74 -23.21 2.25 -5.41
N ALA A 75 -24.11 2.69 -4.51
CA ALA A 75 -23.76 3.62 -3.45
C ALA A 75 -22.76 3.00 -2.45
N GLY A 76 -22.92 1.73 -2.09
CA GLY A 76 -21.96 0.99 -1.26
C GLY A 76 -20.60 0.85 -1.91
N ILE A 77 -20.56 0.41 -3.18
CA ILE A 77 -19.32 0.27 -3.95
C ILE A 77 -18.61 1.62 -4.12
N ARG A 78 -19.34 2.72 -4.34
CA ARG A 78 -18.73 4.07 -4.41
C ARG A 78 -18.04 4.46 -3.12
N LYS A 79 -18.71 4.31 -1.97
CA LYS A 79 -18.11 4.64 -0.67
C LYS A 79 -16.87 3.79 -0.40
N MET A 80 -16.94 2.50 -0.72
CA MET A 80 -15.81 1.58 -0.57
C MET A 80 -14.68 1.93 -1.54
N ALA A 81 -14.99 2.29 -2.79
CA ALA A 81 -14.02 2.73 -3.78
C ALA A 81 -13.33 4.03 -3.33
N ASP A 82 -14.06 5.02 -2.80
CA ASP A 82 -13.48 6.28 -2.32
C ASP A 82 -12.45 6.03 -1.21
N ALA A 83 -12.76 5.17 -0.23
CA ALA A 83 -11.81 4.83 0.83
C ALA A 83 -10.62 4.03 0.31
N SER A 84 -10.86 3.04 -0.57
CA SER A 84 -9.81 2.20 -1.13
C SER A 84 -8.88 2.99 -2.05
N LEU A 85 -9.41 3.90 -2.85
CA LEU A 85 -8.60 4.78 -3.72
C LEU A 85 -7.81 5.81 -2.92
N ALA A 86 -8.38 6.36 -1.84
CA ALA A 86 -7.63 7.23 -0.95
C ALA A 86 -6.45 6.50 -0.29
N LEU A 87 -6.62 5.24 0.09
CA LEU A 87 -5.53 4.39 0.59
C LEU A 87 -4.48 4.13 -0.50
N ALA A 88 -4.91 3.70 -1.69
CA ALA A 88 -4.03 3.36 -2.80
C ALA A 88 -3.17 4.56 -3.25
N GLU A 89 -3.78 5.74 -3.26
CA GLU A 89 -3.13 7.01 -3.59
C GLU A 89 -2.40 7.64 -2.41
N ARG A 90 -2.37 6.99 -1.24
CA ARG A 90 -1.67 7.46 -0.04
C ARG A 90 -2.16 8.83 0.44
N ARG A 91 -3.44 9.14 0.21
CA ARG A 91 -4.10 10.41 0.59
C ARG A 91 -4.72 10.28 1.98
N ALA A 92 -3.92 10.54 3.00
CA ALA A 92 -4.33 10.35 4.40
C ALA A 92 -5.59 11.14 4.80
N ASP A 93 -5.72 12.39 4.34
CA ASP A 93 -6.85 13.24 4.71
C ASP A 93 -8.16 12.79 4.04
N ASP A 94 -8.08 12.37 2.77
CA ASP A 94 -9.21 11.80 2.05
C ASP A 94 -9.61 10.43 2.61
N LEU A 95 -8.62 9.62 3.03
CA LEU A 95 -8.85 8.31 3.63
C LEU A 95 -9.66 8.45 4.93
N LYS A 96 -9.25 9.37 5.82
CA LYS A 96 -9.96 9.63 7.07
C LYS A 96 -11.42 10.02 6.83
N ARG A 97 -11.65 10.97 5.92
CA ARG A 97 -13.01 11.42 5.55
C ARG A 97 -13.84 10.29 4.92
N ALA A 98 -13.24 9.45 4.09
CA ALA A 98 -13.93 8.34 3.45
C ALA A 98 -14.29 7.23 4.45
N THR A 99 -13.39 6.91 5.39
CA THR A 99 -13.67 5.93 6.47
C THR A 99 -14.75 6.41 7.43
N GLU A 100 -14.76 7.71 7.78
CA GLU A 100 -15.82 8.31 8.60
C GLU A 100 -17.19 8.23 7.90
N ARG A 101 -17.23 8.46 6.58
CA ARG A 101 -18.46 8.32 5.76
C ARG A 101 -18.93 6.87 5.61
N LEU A 102 -18.03 5.90 5.72
CA LEU A 102 -18.34 4.48 5.73
C LEU A 102 -18.83 3.99 7.10
N GLY A 103 -18.64 4.79 8.17
CA GLY A 103 -19.00 4.40 9.53
C GLY A 103 -18.08 3.31 10.12
N VAL A 104 -16.90 3.13 9.53
CA VAL A 104 -15.86 2.21 10.03
C VAL A 104 -14.93 2.98 10.96
N GLU A 105 -14.33 2.29 11.93
CA GLU A 105 -13.37 2.90 12.85
C GLU A 105 -12.29 3.67 12.08
N ALA A 106 -12.12 4.95 12.44
CA ALA A 106 -11.20 5.84 11.74
C ALA A 106 -9.75 5.34 11.91
N PRO A 107 -8.91 5.43 10.85
CA PRO A 107 -7.50 5.07 10.94
C PRO A 107 -6.80 5.84 12.05
N SER A 108 -5.96 5.16 12.82
CA SER A 108 -5.22 5.79 13.91
C SER A 108 -4.32 6.93 13.42
N ASN A 109 -4.10 7.94 14.26
CA ASN A 109 -3.21 9.08 13.95
C ASN A 109 -1.77 8.66 13.60
N ARG A 110 -1.32 7.47 14.05
CA ARG A 110 -0.03 6.90 13.63
C ARG A 110 -0.08 6.36 12.20
N GLN A 111 -1.14 5.66 11.83
CA GLN A 111 -1.34 5.15 10.46
C GLN A 111 -1.50 6.29 9.44
N LEU A 112 -2.22 7.36 9.80
CA LEU A 112 -2.33 8.53 8.93
C LEU A 112 -0.98 9.23 8.74
N ARG A 113 -0.16 9.34 9.80
CA ARG A 113 1.20 9.90 9.71
C ARG A 113 2.12 9.03 8.85
N SER A 114 2.07 7.71 8.99
CA SER A 114 2.88 6.81 8.15
C SER A 114 2.45 6.88 6.68
N LEU A 115 1.16 7.02 6.39
CA LEU A 115 0.66 7.18 5.03
C LEU A 115 1.12 8.51 4.41
N ARG A 116 1.12 9.61 5.18
CA ARG A 116 1.68 10.91 4.76
C ARG A 116 3.18 10.82 4.48
N PHE A 117 3.93 10.12 5.32
CA PHE A 117 5.36 9.91 5.13
C PHE A 117 5.65 9.09 3.87
N LEU A 118 4.87 8.04 3.63
CA LEU A 118 4.97 7.24 2.41
C LEU A 118 4.63 8.05 1.16
N ALA A 119 3.60 8.91 1.22
CA ALA A 119 3.23 9.81 0.14
C ALA A 119 4.32 10.86 -0.15
N LEU A 120 5.08 11.27 0.88
CA LEU A 120 6.17 12.24 0.73
C LEU A 120 7.40 11.64 0.03
N ILE A 121 7.78 10.40 0.39
CA ILE A 121 8.97 9.74 -0.14
C ILE A 121 8.69 9.10 -1.50
N ALA A 122 7.54 8.43 -1.62
CA ALA A 122 7.11 7.75 -2.83
C ALA A 122 5.73 8.28 -3.21
N PRO A 123 5.65 9.44 -3.88
CA PRO A 123 4.37 9.97 -4.34
C PRO A 123 3.71 9.00 -5.32
N PRO A 124 2.36 8.86 -5.29
CA PRO A 124 1.65 7.99 -6.21
C PRO A 124 1.82 8.46 -7.67
N ALA A 125 1.62 7.55 -8.63
CA ALA A 125 1.63 7.89 -10.05
C ALA A 125 0.50 8.87 -10.44
N SER A 126 -0.49 9.16 -9.58
CA SER A 126 -1.47 10.23 -9.81
C SER A 126 -1.04 11.59 -9.25
N ALA A 127 0.06 11.68 -8.50
CA ALA A 127 0.53 12.95 -7.94
C ALA A 127 1.08 13.87 -9.04
N GLY A 128 0.84 15.18 -8.88
CA GLY A 128 1.31 16.22 -9.79
C GLY A 128 2.83 16.24 -9.94
N ILE A 129 3.31 16.81 -11.04
CA ILE A 129 4.73 16.84 -11.44
C ILE A 129 5.63 17.34 -10.31
N VAL A 130 5.21 18.39 -9.59
CA VAL A 130 5.96 18.99 -8.46
C VAL A 130 6.18 18.00 -7.31
N ALA A 131 5.17 17.20 -6.96
CA ALA A 131 5.28 16.22 -5.88
C ALA A 131 6.25 15.09 -6.25
N ARG A 132 6.25 14.67 -7.53
CA ARG A 132 7.20 13.67 -8.04
C ARG A 132 8.63 14.18 -8.05
N ILE A 133 8.85 15.42 -8.52
CA ILE A 133 10.16 16.07 -8.49
C ILE A 133 10.67 16.16 -7.05
N ARG A 134 9.80 16.56 -6.10
CA ARG A 134 10.16 16.61 -4.68
C ARG A 134 10.57 15.24 -4.13
N GLY A 135 9.81 14.18 -4.43
CA GLY A 135 10.17 12.81 -4.02
C GLY A 135 11.52 12.37 -4.57
N ILE A 136 11.79 12.65 -5.86
CA ILE A 136 13.07 12.36 -6.51
C ILE A 136 14.22 13.17 -5.86
N LEU A 137 14.03 14.47 -5.64
CA LEU A 137 15.02 15.31 -4.97
C LEU A 137 15.33 14.81 -3.56
N ILE A 138 14.31 14.42 -2.79
CA ILE A 138 14.51 13.83 -1.46
C ILE A 138 15.34 12.55 -1.57
N ALA A 139 15.04 11.67 -2.54
CA ALA A 139 15.81 10.45 -2.75
C ALA A 139 17.27 10.74 -3.12
N ILE A 140 17.51 11.72 -4.01
CA ILE A 140 18.86 12.14 -4.41
C ILE A 140 19.63 12.70 -3.20
N VAL A 141 19.02 13.62 -2.44
CA VAL A 141 19.62 14.20 -1.24
C VAL A 141 19.96 13.11 -0.22
N LEU A 142 19.10 12.12 -0.06
CA LEU A 142 19.34 11.00 0.85
C LEU A 142 20.54 10.15 0.39
N VAL A 143 20.66 9.86 -0.90
CA VAL A 143 21.82 9.15 -1.47
C VAL A 143 23.10 9.95 -1.25
N ILE A 144 23.09 11.24 -1.54
CA ILE A 144 24.25 12.13 -1.32
C ILE A 144 24.63 12.15 0.17
N ALA A 145 23.65 12.26 1.07
CA ALA A 145 23.89 12.27 2.51
C ALA A 145 24.53 10.95 3.00
N ILE A 146 24.09 9.81 2.51
CA ILE A 146 24.68 8.50 2.85
C ILE A 146 26.13 8.41 2.36
N LEU A 147 26.40 8.85 1.13
CA LEU A 147 27.76 8.86 0.58
C LEU A 147 28.67 9.84 1.34
N ALA A 148 28.16 11.03 1.66
CA ALA A 148 28.88 12.02 2.47
C ALA A 148 29.18 11.50 3.88
N LEU A 149 28.26 10.75 4.49
CA LEU A 149 28.47 10.10 5.78
C LEU A 149 29.56 9.02 5.67
N GLY A 150 29.50 8.16 4.66
CA GLY A 150 30.51 7.13 4.42
C GLY A 150 31.90 7.73 4.20
N PHE A 151 31.99 8.77 3.36
CA PHE A 151 33.21 9.55 3.16
C PHE A 151 33.69 10.19 4.47
N GLY A 152 32.81 10.87 5.21
CA GLY A 152 33.17 11.57 6.44
C GLY A 152 33.70 10.64 7.52
N ILE A 153 33.13 9.44 7.66
CA ILE A 153 33.62 8.40 8.56
C ILE A 153 35.03 7.96 8.16
N VAL A 154 35.23 7.58 6.89
CA VAL A 154 36.51 7.08 6.41
C VAL A 154 37.59 8.15 6.45
N TYR A 155 37.28 9.37 6.01
CA TYR A 155 38.19 10.50 6.06
C TYR A 155 38.56 10.85 7.50
N GLY A 156 37.58 10.96 8.39
CA GLY A 156 37.80 11.27 9.81
C GLY A 156 38.69 10.24 10.51
N VAL A 157 38.44 8.94 10.28
CA VAL A 157 39.32 7.87 10.77
C VAL A 157 40.70 8.00 10.17
N GLY A 158 40.81 8.18 8.84
CA GLY A 158 42.09 8.33 8.16
C GLY A 158 42.95 9.48 8.68
N GLN A 159 42.33 10.60 9.09
CA GLN A 159 43.07 11.72 9.69
C GLN A 159 43.70 11.36 11.04
N ILE A 160 43.04 10.52 11.84
CA ILE A 160 43.60 10.06 13.13
C ILE A 160 44.83 9.17 12.92
N PHE A 161 44.87 8.40 11.83
CA PHE A 161 45.92 7.41 11.56
C PHE A 161 47.06 7.91 10.66
N GLY A 162 47.33 9.22 10.64
CA GLY A 162 48.48 9.80 9.93
C GLY A 162 48.15 10.44 8.57
N GLY A 163 46.87 10.68 8.29
CA GLY A 163 46.40 11.40 7.11
C GLY A 163 46.08 10.46 5.95
N MET A 164 44.90 10.65 5.36
CA MET A 164 44.44 9.92 4.18
C MET A 164 44.15 10.91 3.06
N SER A 165 44.57 10.59 1.83
CA SER A 165 44.26 11.41 0.67
C SER A 165 42.76 11.38 0.38
N VAL A 166 42.23 12.50 -0.12
CA VAL A 166 40.81 12.65 -0.43
C VAL A 166 40.33 11.58 -1.43
N GLN A 167 41.13 11.26 -2.46
CA GLN A 167 40.76 10.21 -3.42
C GLN A 167 40.60 8.85 -2.74
N LEU A 168 41.50 8.50 -1.81
CA LEU A 168 41.47 7.21 -1.13
C LEU A 168 40.27 7.14 -0.16
N SER A 169 39.94 8.24 0.52
CA SER A 169 38.77 8.32 1.38
C SER A 169 37.44 8.24 0.63
N ILE A 170 37.36 8.80 -0.60
CA ILE A 170 36.17 8.66 -1.46
C ILE A 170 35.98 7.19 -1.85
N PHE A 171 37.04 6.52 -2.30
CA PHE A 171 36.98 5.11 -2.70
C PHE A 171 36.51 4.21 -1.54
N TRP A 172 37.17 4.32 -0.38
CA TRP A 172 36.81 3.51 0.78
C TRP A 172 35.47 3.90 1.40
N GLY A 173 35.07 5.18 1.32
CA GLY A 173 33.74 5.64 1.71
C GLY A 173 32.64 4.97 0.89
N PHE A 174 32.83 4.87 -0.43
CA PHE A 174 31.92 4.15 -1.32
C PHE A 174 31.88 2.65 -0.99
N VAL A 175 33.04 2.02 -0.81
CA VAL A 175 33.15 0.59 -0.44
C VAL A 175 32.44 0.32 0.89
N LEU A 176 32.62 1.18 1.89
CA LEU A 176 31.94 1.07 3.19
C LEU A 176 30.42 1.13 3.03
N VAL A 177 29.91 2.10 2.27
CA VAL A 177 28.47 2.21 1.99
C VAL A 177 27.95 0.96 1.26
N ALA A 178 28.68 0.47 0.26
CA ALA A 178 28.30 -0.74 -0.47
C ALA A 178 28.23 -1.98 0.44
N ILE A 179 29.19 -2.14 1.36
CA ILE A 179 29.18 -3.22 2.36
C ILE A 179 27.98 -3.09 3.29
N VAL A 180 27.72 -1.91 3.84
CA VAL A 180 26.58 -1.67 4.75
C VAL A 180 25.25 -1.97 4.06
N VAL A 181 25.07 -1.49 2.83
CA VAL A 181 23.87 -1.77 2.02
C VAL A 181 23.75 -3.26 1.71
N GLY A 182 24.86 -3.94 1.37
CA GLY A 182 24.89 -5.37 1.13
C GLY A 182 24.46 -6.19 2.35
N VAL A 183 24.98 -5.85 3.54
CA VAL A 183 24.62 -6.50 4.81
C VAL A 183 23.14 -6.25 5.14
N LEU A 184 22.66 -5.01 5.03
CA LEU A 184 21.26 -4.66 5.27
C LEU A 184 20.32 -5.39 4.31
N ALA A 185 20.68 -5.49 3.03
CA ALA A 185 19.92 -6.22 2.02
C ALA A 185 19.86 -7.72 2.33
N PHE A 186 20.99 -8.32 2.71
CA PHE A 186 21.04 -9.74 3.08
C PHE A 186 20.18 -10.04 4.32
N TYR A 187 20.32 -9.24 5.38
CA TYR A 187 19.57 -9.42 6.61
C TYR A 187 18.07 -9.11 6.42
N GLY A 188 17.77 -8.08 5.63
CA GLY A 188 16.41 -7.71 5.23
C GLY A 188 15.69 -8.84 4.49
N ARG A 189 16.34 -9.46 3.49
CA ARG A 189 15.79 -10.62 2.77
C ARG A 189 15.53 -11.79 3.72
N ARG A 190 16.44 -12.07 4.66
CA ARG A 190 16.25 -13.14 5.65
C ARG A 190 15.04 -12.89 6.55
N ARG A 191 14.83 -11.65 6.99
CA ARG A 191 13.68 -11.27 7.82
C ARG A 191 12.36 -11.29 7.04
N GLN A 192 12.38 -10.85 5.78
CA GLN A 192 11.22 -10.91 4.90
C GLN A 192 10.77 -12.36 4.64
N LYS A 193 11.71 -13.28 4.37
CA LYS A 193 11.40 -14.71 4.21
C LYS A 193 10.74 -15.31 5.46
N ARG A 194 11.22 -14.97 6.65
CA ARG A 194 10.61 -15.42 7.92
C ARG A 194 9.20 -14.87 8.12
N ALA A 195 8.96 -13.60 7.77
CA ALA A 195 7.63 -13.01 7.86
C ALA A 195 6.64 -13.60 6.83
N GLN A 196 7.11 -13.96 5.64
CA GLN A 196 6.30 -14.65 4.64
C GLN A 196 5.93 -16.07 5.08
N ALA A 197 6.89 -16.83 5.64
CA ALA A 197 6.63 -18.14 6.23
C ALA A 197 5.58 -18.06 7.36
N ALA A 198 5.75 -17.13 8.30
CA ALA A 198 4.79 -16.94 9.38
C ALA A 198 3.37 -16.56 8.89
N ARG A 199 3.25 -15.84 7.77
CA ARG A 199 1.95 -15.55 7.14
C ARG A 199 1.35 -16.78 6.47
N ALA A 200 2.18 -17.57 5.77
CA ALA A 200 1.74 -18.82 5.16
C ALA A 200 1.23 -19.81 6.23
N ASP A 201 1.91 -19.91 7.37
CA ASP A 201 1.50 -20.73 8.50
C ASP A 201 0.16 -20.28 9.11
N GLN A 202 -0.07 -18.97 9.21
CA GLN A 202 -1.36 -18.41 9.69
C GLN A 202 -2.51 -18.69 8.72
N VAL A 203 -2.26 -18.60 7.41
CA VAL A 203 -3.25 -18.95 6.38
C VAL A 203 -3.56 -20.44 6.42
N ALA A 204 -2.53 -21.29 6.53
CA ALA A 204 -2.69 -22.74 6.64
C ALA A 204 -3.44 -23.17 7.92
N ALA A 205 -3.19 -22.48 9.05
CA ALA A 205 -3.90 -22.70 10.30
C ALA A 205 -5.37 -22.25 10.26
N ARG A 206 -5.71 -21.28 9.41
CA ARG A 206 -7.09 -20.80 9.23
C ARG A 206 -7.90 -21.66 8.25
N SER A 207 -7.22 -22.46 7.44
CA SER A 207 -7.81 -23.40 6.48
C SER A 207 -7.96 -24.84 7.00
N ARG A 208 -7.51 -25.13 8.23
CA ARG A 208 -7.76 -26.39 8.95
C ARG A 208 -8.88 -26.19 9.96
#